data_AF-A0A973CPR9-F1
#
_entry.id   AF-A0A973CPR9-F1
#
_cell.length_a   1.000
_cell.length_b   1.000
_cell.length_c   1.000
_cell.angle_alpha   90.00
_cell.angle_beta   90.00
_cell.angle_gamma   90.00
#
_symmetry.space_group_name_H-M   'P 1'
#
loop_
_entity.id
_entity.type
_entity.pdbx_description
1 polymer ?
#
loop_
_entity_poly.entity_id
_entity_poly.type
_entity_poly.pdbx_seq_one_letter_code
_entity_poly.pdbx_strand_id
1 'polypeptide(L)'
;GVSLYEMLTGEVPYEGESAMVVIAKHVTVSFPDCQAVNDKIHDNTTMLLDKMVMKDPKDRHISWDVLISDIKAVLNNDAPPSIVPESEKSRFRKVLTAMVSHALTLGIILYVATLAGAKYFNDLEFIQACHLYQTVDENPQLKYVIKAMNGIFMSKSKKVVFDKHALNEWYRAKRYIEENPDRINNGISILKNLQKRYPGSAIEAQGEKKIAELMDKREKEIAYEIEQLKSQVEMLSANEEYDVAKSLIENYQGVYRRETATIRRQLMARLSKISKLANQVNP
;
A
#
# COMPACT_ATOMS: atom_id res chain seq x y z
N GLY A 1 36.98 -6.92 24.44
CA GLY A 1 35.61 -7.11 23.92
C GLY A 1 35.59 -8.37 23.09
N VAL A 2 35.79 -8.26 21.79
CA VAL A 2 35.78 -9.41 20.84
C VAL A 2 36.66 -10.58 21.29
N SER A 3 37.93 -10.34 21.64
CA SER A 3 38.81 -11.40 22.12
C SER A 3 38.34 -12.05 23.43
N LEU A 4 37.65 -11.30 24.30
CA LEU A 4 37.07 -11.85 25.53
C LEU A 4 35.87 -12.74 25.22
N TYR A 5 35.00 -12.32 24.29
CA TYR A 5 33.91 -13.17 23.80
C TYR A 5 34.45 -14.50 23.28
N GLU A 6 35.45 -14.47 22.40
CA GLU A 6 36.06 -15.67 21.83
C GLU A 6 36.68 -16.59 22.89
N MET A 7 37.33 -16.04 23.92
CA MET A 7 37.83 -16.86 25.04
C MET A 7 36.73 -17.50 25.88
N LEU A 8 35.54 -16.87 25.97
CA LEU A 8 34.42 -17.36 26.76
C LEU A 8 33.54 -18.37 26.02
N THR A 9 33.41 -18.20 24.70
CA THR A 9 32.51 -19.00 23.86
C THR A 9 33.24 -20.00 22.96
N GLY A 10 34.54 -19.77 22.68
CA GLY A 10 35.31 -20.52 21.68
C GLY A 10 35.01 -20.11 20.23
N GLU A 11 34.15 -19.11 20.02
CA GLU A 11 33.68 -18.67 18.71
C GLU A 11 33.89 -17.17 18.53
N VAL A 12 34.12 -16.72 17.30
CA VAL A 12 34.14 -15.28 16.99
C VAL A 12 32.71 -14.75 16.88
N PRO A 13 32.44 -13.49 17.30
CA PRO A 13 31.07 -12.97 17.31
C PRO A 13 30.48 -12.79 15.90
N TYR A 14 31.32 -12.58 14.88
CA TYR A 14 30.88 -12.39 13.51
C TYR A 14 31.77 -13.14 12.52
N GLU A 15 31.17 -14.10 11.82
CA GLU A 15 31.78 -14.76 10.67
C GLU A 15 31.29 -14.16 9.35
N GLY A 16 32.05 -14.32 8.27
CA GLY A 16 31.63 -13.88 6.94
C GLY A 16 32.56 -14.38 5.84
N GLU A 17 32.00 -14.57 4.64
CA GLU A 17 32.74 -15.06 3.46
C GLU A 17 33.80 -14.07 2.96
N SER A 18 33.76 -12.82 3.39
CA SER A 18 34.78 -11.80 3.11
C SER A 18 34.94 -10.81 4.27
N ALA A 19 36.09 -10.14 4.33
CA ALA A 19 36.37 -9.11 5.33
C ALA A 19 35.33 -7.97 5.34
N MET A 20 34.80 -7.61 4.17
CA MET A 20 33.75 -6.58 4.06
C MET A 20 32.45 -6.99 4.77
N VAL A 21 32.06 -8.26 4.69
CA VAL A 21 30.88 -8.77 5.39
C VAL A 21 31.06 -8.70 6.90
N VAL A 22 32.25 -9.05 7.40
CA VAL A 22 32.57 -8.99 8.84
C VAL A 22 32.57 -7.54 9.33
N ILE A 23 33.17 -6.61 8.58
CA ILE A 23 33.14 -5.17 8.90
C ILE A 23 31.70 -4.66 8.94
N ALA A 24 30.87 -5.02 7.95
CA ALA A 24 29.46 -4.62 7.93
C ALA A 24 28.71 -5.11 9.17
N LYS A 25 28.91 -6.37 9.58
CA LYS A 25 28.31 -6.95 10.80
C LYS A 25 28.73 -6.20 12.06
N HIS A 26 30.00 -5.79 12.17
CA HIS A 26 30.46 -4.95 13.29
C HIS A 26 29.72 -3.60 13.37
N VAL A 27 29.22 -3.06 12.27
CA VAL A 27 28.50 -1.78 12.22
C VAL A 27 27.00 -1.97 12.47
N THR A 28 26.38 -2.96 11.83
CA THR A 28 24.90 -3.03 11.72
C THR A 28 24.26 -4.09 12.60
N VAL A 29 24.97 -5.17 12.93
CA VAL A 29 24.41 -6.32 13.66
C VAL A 29 24.69 -6.14 15.14
N SER A 30 23.70 -6.49 15.97
CA SER A 30 23.85 -6.54 17.43
C SER A 30 24.97 -7.49 17.84
N PHE A 31 25.60 -7.26 18.99
CA PHE A 31 26.59 -8.21 19.49
C PHE A 31 25.88 -9.49 19.95
N PRO A 32 26.34 -10.69 19.57
CA PRO A 32 25.71 -11.94 20.01
C PRO A 32 25.80 -12.09 21.53
N ASP A 33 24.77 -12.66 22.13
CA ASP A 33 24.75 -12.98 23.55
C ASP A 33 25.66 -14.19 23.85
N CYS A 34 26.66 -14.01 24.72
CA CYS A 34 27.58 -15.09 25.07
C CYS A 34 26.92 -16.18 25.92
N GLN A 35 25.90 -15.87 26.72
CA GLN A 35 25.18 -16.86 27.53
C GLN A 35 24.32 -17.79 26.67
N ALA A 36 23.91 -17.33 25.49
CA ALA A 36 23.23 -18.19 24.51
C ALA A 36 24.15 -19.29 23.94
N VAL A 37 25.47 -19.08 23.96
CA VAL A 37 26.48 -20.05 23.51
C VAL A 37 27.03 -20.88 24.67
N ASN A 38 27.28 -20.25 25.82
CA ASN A 38 27.79 -20.91 27.02
C ASN A 38 27.05 -20.40 28.27
N ASP A 39 26.09 -21.21 28.73
CA ASP A 39 25.20 -20.91 29.87
C ASP A 39 25.92 -20.87 31.23
N LYS A 40 27.19 -21.28 31.30
CA LYS A 40 28.01 -21.24 32.52
C LYS A 40 28.64 -19.87 32.76
N ILE A 41 28.51 -18.93 31.83
CA ILE A 41 29.06 -17.58 31.96
C ILE A 41 28.21 -16.79 32.96
N HIS A 42 28.84 -16.28 34.01
CA HIS A 42 28.18 -15.50 35.06
C HIS A 42 27.71 -14.13 34.56
N ASP A 43 26.56 -13.63 35.05
CA ASP A 43 25.95 -12.37 34.63
C ASP A 43 26.90 -11.17 34.72
N ASN A 44 27.70 -11.07 35.78
CA ASN A 44 28.70 -10.01 35.95
C ASN A 44 29.72 -9.98 34.80
N THR A 45 30.11 -11.15 34.27
CA THR A 45 31.01 -11.28 33.13
C THR A 45 30.32 -10.85 31.83
N THR A 46 29.05 -11.22 31.66
CA THR A 46 28.22 -10.79 30.53
C THR A 46 28.06 -9.27 30.52
N MET A 47 27.74 -8.66 31.68
CA MET A 47 27.63 -7.21 31.82
C MET A 47 28.92 -6.47 31.44
N LEU A 48 30.06 -6.98 31.90
CA LEU A 48 31.37 -6.44 31.54
C LEU A 48 31.61 -6.52 30.03
N LEU A 49 31.34 -7.68 29.43
CA LEU A 49 31.53 -7.92 28.01
C LEU A 49 30.65 -6.99 27.16
N ASP A 50 29.36 -6.88 27.49
CA ASP A 50 28.40 -6.01 26.83
C ASP A 50 28.88 -4.56 26.79
N LYS A 51 29.38 -4.05 27.92
CA LYS A 51 29.91 -2.69 27.97
C LYS A 51 31.19 -2.52 27.15
N MET A 52 32.04 -3.55 27.04
CA MET A 52 33.24 -3.50 26.20
C MET A 52 32.92 -3.46 24.70
N VAL A 53 31.76 -3.97 24.27
CA VAL A 53 31.40 -4.17 22.85
C VAL A 53 30.32 -3.20 22.35
N MET A 54 29.89 -2.24 23.18
CA MET A 54 28.97 -1.17 22.78
C MET A 54 29.41 -0.50 21.47
N LYS A 55 28.45 -0.21 20.58
CA LYS A 55 28.76 0.34 19.25
C LYS A 55 29.30 1.77 19.35
N ASP A 56 28.65 2.63 20.14
CA ASP A 56 29.15 3.98 20.41
C ASP A 56 30.34 3.93 21.39
N PRO A 57 31.52 4.45 21.02
CA PRO A 57 32.66 4.54 21.92
C PRO A 57 32.36 5.27 23.24
N LYS A 58 31.41 6.21 23.27
CA LYS A 58 31.02 6.96 24.47
C LYS A 58 30.30 6.10 25.51
N ASP A 59 29.67 5.02 25.08
CA ASP A 59 28.95 4.09 25.96
C ASP A 59 29.87 2.99 26.53
N ARG A 60 31.13 2.93 26.06
CA ARG A 60 32.14 2.01 26.58
C ARG A 60 32.78 2.56 27.86
N HIS A 61 33.69 1.78 28.44
CA HIS A 61 34.53 2.21 29.54
C HIS A 61 35.32 3.47 29.16
N ILE A 62 35.19 4.52 29.99
CA ILE A 62 35.78 5.84 29.74
C ILE A 62 37.32 5.82 29.75
N SER A 63 37.92 4.89 30.48
CA SER A 63 39.37 4.70 30.53
C SER A 63 39.73 3.24 30.79
N TRP A 64 40.99 2.91 30.52
CA TRP A 64 41.55 1.59 30.83
C TRP A 64 41.54 1.29 32.33
N ASP A 65 41.77 2.28 33.19
CA ASP A 65 41.72 2.11 34.65
C ASP A 65 40.34 1.67 35.14
N VAL A 66 39.28 2.24 34.55
CA VAL A 66 37.88 1.87 34.87
C VAL A 66 37.60 0.44 34.42
N LEU A 67 38.04 0.06 33.21
CA LEU A 67 37.90 -1.33 32.74
C LEU A 67 38.66 -2.32 33.63
N ILE A 68 39.88 -1.98 34.05
CA ILE A 68 40.68 -2.84 34.95
C ILE A 68 39.99 -2.98 36.31
N SER A 69 39.38 -1.90 36.83
CA SER A 69 38.60 -1.94 38.07
C SER A 69 37.39 -2.88 37.94
N ASP A 70 36.64 -2.80 36.84
CA ASP A 70 35.49 -3.67 36.59
C ASP A 70 35.91 -5.13 36.42
N ILE A 71 37.02 -5.41 35.73
CA ILE A 71 37.58 -6.78 35.61
C ILE A 71 37.91 -7.33 37.00
N LYS A 72 38.55 -6.55 37.87
CA LYS A 72 38.88 -6.98 39.24
C LYS A 72 37.63 -7.27 40.07
N ALA A 73 36.59 -6.46 39.93
CA ALA A 73 35.31 -6.68 40.60
C ALA A 73 34.67 -8.00 40.13
N VAL A 74 34.60 -8.23 38.81
CA VAL A 74 34.05 -9.48 38.24
C VAL A 74 34.85 -10.70 38.70
N LEU A 75 36.18 -10.62 38.76
CA LEU A 75 37.03 -11.70 39.28
C LEU A 75 36.77 -12.02 40.76
N ASN A 76 36.33 -11.04 41.55
CA ASN A 76 35.90 -11.21 42.93
C ASN A 76 34.42 -11.59 43.06
N ASN A 77 33.74 -11.84 41.93
CA ASN A 77 32.32 -12.10 41.82
C ASN A 77 31.40 -10.92 42.21
N ASP A 78 31.94 -9.71 42.22
CA ASP A 78 31.19 -8.47 42.41
C ASP A 78 30.66 -7.92 41.09
N ALA A 79 29.59 -7.13 41.16
CA ALA A 79 29.08 -6.41 39.99
C ALA A 79 30.09 -5.33 39.55
N PRO A 80 30.31 -5.15 38.24
CA PRO A 80 31.26 -4.16 37.72
C PRO A 80 30.84 -2.73 38.10
N PRO A 81 31.62 -1.99 38.92
CA PRO A 81 31.23 -0.71 39.51
C PRO A 81 30.87 0.39 38.51
N SER A 82 31.50 0.40 37.33
CA SER A 82 31.21 1.41 36.32
C SER A 82 29.86 1.18 35.63
N ILE A 83 29.25 0.01 35.81
CA ILE A 83 27.99 -0.39 35.19
C ILE A 83 26.88 -0.15 36.21
N VAL A 84 26.45 1.12 36.30
CA VAL A 84 25.22 1.43 37.02
C VAL A 84 24.06 0.90 36.19
N PRO A 85 23.22 -0.03 36.69
CA PRO A 85 22.03 -0.43 35.98
C PRO A 85 21.21 0.82 35.69
N GLU A 86 21.03 1.13 34.41
CA GLU A 86 20.30 2.32 34.00
C GLU A 86 18.92 2.27 34.65
N SER A 87 18.65 3.21 35.56
CA SER A 87 17.41 3.19 36.35
C SER A 87 16.20 3.02 35.43
N GLU A 88 15.23 2.21 35.82
CA GLU A 88 14.00 1.97 35.03
C GLU A 88 13.35 3.29 34.58
N LYS A 89 13.49 4.35 35.39
CA LYS A 89 13.03 5.71 35.09
C LYS A 89 13.73 6.34 33.87
N SER A 90 15.04 6.12 33.67
CA SER A 90 15.79 6.60 32.51
C SER A 90 15.42 5.83 31.25
N ARG A 91 15.34 4.49 31.34
CA ARG A 91 14.90 3.62 30.25
C ARG A 91 13.48 3.96 29.80
N PHE A 92 12.56 4.12 30.76
CA PHE A 92 11.18 4.52 30.50
C PHE A 92 11.10 5.90 29.85
N ARG A 93 11.91 6.87 30.31
CA ARG A 93 11.98 8.21 29.68
C ARG A 93 12.45 8.13 28.23
N LYS A 94 13.51 7.40 27.92
CA LYS A 94 14.02 7.22 26.55
C LYS A 94 12.99 6.54 25.64
N VAL A 95 12.37 5.46 26.11
CA VAL A 95 11.29 4.76 25.40
C VAL A 95 10.08 5.67 25.19
N LEU A 96 9.67 6.42 26.22
CA LEU A 96 8.55 7.35 26.14
C LEU A 96 8.83 8.49 25.16
N THR A 97 10.03 9.09 25.17
CA THR A 97 10.41 10.11 24.19
C THR A 97 10.48 9.56 22.78
N ALA A 98 10.97 8.33 22.59
CA ALA A 98 10.96 7.66 21.30
C ALA A 98 9.52 7.38 20.82
N MET A 99 8.64 6.91 21.71
CA MET A 99 7.22 6.68 21.42
C MET A 99 6.48 7.97 21.07
N VAL A 100 6.72 9.06 21.81
CA VAL A 100 6.13 10.38 21.52
C VAL A 100 6.64 10.91 20.19
N SER A 101 7.93 10.75 19.89
CA SER A 101 8.51 11.13 18.59
C SER A 101 7.89 10.34 17.44
N HIS A 102 7.73 9.03 17.58
CA HIS A 102 7.10 8.19 16.56
C HIS A 102 5.60 8.48 16.41
N ALA A 103 4.89 8.75 17.51
CA ALA A 103 3.50 9.16 17.47
C ALA A 103 3.32 10.53 16.80
N LEU A 104 4.26 11.46 17.01
CA LEU A 104 4.27 12.77 16.36
C LEU A 104 4.58 12.66 14.86
N THR A 105 5.54 11.83 14.45
CA THR A 105 5.82 11.61 13.02
C THR A 105 4.65 10.91 12.33
N LEU A 106 4.06 9.88 12.94
CA LEU A 106 2.83 9.25 12.44
C LEU A 106 1.67 10.25 12.39
N GLY A 107 1.52 11.10 13.41
CA GLY A 107 0.51 12.14 13.46
C GLY A 107 0.68 13.19 12.36
N ILE A 108 1.92 13.62 12.08
CA ILE A 108 2.25 14.53 10.98
C ILE A 108 2.00 13.86 9.63
N ILE A 109 2.38 12.59 9.47
CA ILE A 109 2.10 11.83 8.24
C ILE A 109 0.59 11.70 8.01
N LEU A 110 -0.20 11.39 9.05
CA LEU A 110 -1.66 11.32 8.97
C LEU A 110 -2.30 12.70 8.74
N TYR A 111 -1.75 13.76 9.33
CA TYR A 111 -2.20 15.14 9.14
C TYR A 111 -1.89 15.63 7.71
N VAL A 112 -0.70 15.33 7.19
CA VAL A 112 -0.32 15.61 5.80
C VAL A 112 -1.15 14.76 4.84
N ALA A 113 -1.43 13.49 5.15
CA ALA A 113 -2.30 12.63 4.36
C ALA A 113 -3.78 13.08 4.39
N THR A 114 -4.25 13.70 5.47
CA THR A 114 -5.59 14.30 5.53
C THR A 114 -5.66 15.65 4.82
N LEU A 115 -4.62 16.49 4.90
CA LEU A 115 -4.50 17.72 4.11
C LEU A 115 -4.34 17.44 2.61
N ALA A 116 -3.53 16.44 2.24
CA ALA A 116 -3.40 15.94 0.87
C ALA A 116 -4.66 15.20 0.40
N GLY A 117 -5.36 14.55 1.35
CA GLY A 117 -6.60 13.80 1.14
C GLY A 117 -7.84 14.64 0.87
N ALA A 118 -7.80 15.97 1.01
CA ALA A 118 -8.89 16.83 0.56
C ALA A 118 -8.91 17.03 -0.97
N LYS A 119 -7.87 16.63 -1.71
CA LYS A 119 -7.79 16.86 -3.16
C LYS A 119 -7.22 15.72 -4.01
N TYR A 120 -6.44 14.78 -3.45
CA TYR A 120 -5.73 13.75 -4.23
C TYR A 120 -5.66 12.36 -3.56
N PHE A 121 -6.80 11.81 -3.13
CA PHE A 121 -6.84 10.40 -2.72
C PHE A 121 -6.66 9.50 -3.97
N ASN A 122 -5.41 9.25 -4.35
CA ASN A 122 -4.99 8.40 -5.46
C ASN A 122 -4.61 7.00 -4.93
N ASP A 123 -4.95 5.97 -5.72
CA ASP A 123 -4.95 4.54 -5.39
C ASP A 123 -3.62 3.93 -4.87
N LEU A 124 -2.50 4.66 -4.91
CA LEU A 124 -1.17 4.16 -4.59
C LEU A 124 -0.87 4.11 -3.07
N GLU A 125 -1.39 5.06 -2.29
CA GLU A 125 -1.16 5.11 -0.84
C GLU A 125 -2.03 4.10 -0.06
N PHE A 126 -3.19 3.74 -0.60
CA PHE A 126 -4.03 2.67 -0.03
C PHE A 126 -3.35 1.30 -0.17
N ILE A 127 -2.65 1.05 -1.29
CA ILE A 127 -1.85 -0.16 -1.51
C ILE A 127 -0.70 -0.22 -0.50
N GLN A 128 0.01 0.89 -0.26
CA GLN A 128 1.09 0.97 0.72
C GLN A 128 0.61 0.76 2.16
N ALA A 129 -0.53 1.34 2.53
CA ALA A 129 -1.16 1.10 3.83
C ALA A 129 -1.62 -0.36 4.01
N CYS A 130 -2.14 -0.99 2.96
CA CYS A 130 -2.52 -2.42 2.97
C CYS A 130 -1.29 -3.35 3.05
N HIS A 131 -0.20 -3.01 2.37
CA HIS A 131 1.05 -3.77 2.39
C HIS A 131 1.71 -3.70 3.78
N LEU A 132 1.67 -2.52 4.41
CA LEU A 132 2.10 -2.33 5.80
C LEU A 132 1.24 -3.16 6.75
N TYR A 133 -0.08 -3.22 6.54
CA TYR A 133 -0.99 -4.04 7.34
C TYR A 133 -0.74 -5.55 7.19
N GLN A 134 -0.44 -6.02 5.97
CA GLN A 134 -0.04 -7.41 5.73
C GLN A 134 1.25 -7.79 6.47
N THR A 135 2.25 -6.89 6.51
CA THR A 135 3.51 -7.14 7.26
C THR A 135 3.33 -7.13 8.78
N VAL A 136 2.26 -6.50 9.29
CA VAL A 136 1.98 -6.36 10.72
C VAL A 136 1.19 -7.56 11.25
N ASP A 137 0.33 -8.19 10.43
CA ASP A 137 -0.48 -9.37 10.80
C ASP A 137 0.38 -10.65 10.98
N GLU A 138 1.56 -10.70 10.35
CA GLU A 138 2.52 -11.80 10.46
C GLU A 138 3.43 -11.71 11.69
N ASN A 139 3.39 -10.59 12.44
CA ASN A 139 4.21 -10.39 13.64
C ASN A 139 3.35 -10.44 14.92
N PRO A 140 3.50 -11.48 15.77
CA PRO A 140 2.70 -11.66 16.99
C PRO A 140 2.76 -10.49 17.98
N GLN A 141 3.84 -9.71 17.97
CA GLN A 141 4.04 -8.58 18.89
C GLN A 141 3.21 -7.34 18.50
N LEU A 142 2.79 -7.21 17.24
CA LEU A 142 2.01 -6.07 16.74
C LEU A 142 0.49 -6.26 16.86
N LYS A 143 0.02 -7.43 17.30
CA LYS A 143 -1.40 -7.77 17.49
C LYS A 143 -2.13 -6.80 18.45
N TYR A 144 -1.42 -6.27 19.44
CA TYR A 144 -1.95 -5.28 20.39
C TYR A 144 -2.10 -3.88 19.78
N VAL A 145 -1.21 -3.52 18.85
CA VAL A 145 -1.25 -2.24 18.12
C VAL A 145 -2.46 -2.22 17.19
N ILE A 146 -2.73 -3.31 16.48
CA ILE A 146 -3.94 -3.47 15.65
C ILE A 146 -5.22 -3.35 16.50
N LYS A 147 -5.27 -3.98 17.68
CA LYS A 147 -6.42 -3.90 18.59
C LYS A 147 -6.65 -2.47 19.11
N ALA A 148 -5.57 -1.75 19.43
CA ALA A 148 -5.63 -0.35 19.86
C ALA A 148 -6.03 0.60 18.72
N MET A 149 -5.50 0.40 17.51
CA MET A 149 -5.86 1.18 16.32
C MET A 149 -7.34 0.98 15.94
N ASN A 150 -7.84 -0.26 16.00
CA ASN A 150 -9.26 -0.57 15.80
C ASN A 150 -10.14 0.13 16.85
N GLY A 151 -9.70 0.26 18.11
CA GLY A 151 -10.44 0.98 19.15
C GLY A 151 -10.50 2.50 18.95
N ILE A 152 -9.42 3.11 18.44
CA ILE A 152 -9.33 4.56 18.23
C ILE A 152 -10.08 5.00 16.96
N PHE A 153 -9.98 4.23 15.87
CA PHE A 153 -10.60 4.56 14.58
C PHE A 153 -12.13 4.37 14.57
N MET A 154 -12.66 3.46 15.40
CA MET A 154 -14.08 3.10 15.47
C MET A 154 -14.97 4.09 16.25
N SER A 155 -14.42 5.18 16.81
CA SER A 155 -15.20 6.12 17.63
C SER A 155 -15.87 7.26 16.85
N LYS A 156 -15.50 7.51 15.58
CA LYS A 156 -16.05 8.64 14.79
C LYS A 156 -16.33 8.41 13.30
N SER A 157 -16.16 7.21 12.76
CA SER A 157 -16.61 6.89 11.40
C SER A 157 -17.60 5.72 11.44
N LYS A 158 -18.68 5.78 10.65
CA LYS A 158 -19.60 4.65 10.42
C LYS A 158 -18.77 3.37 10.27
N LYS A 159 -19.03 2.35 11.09
CA LYS A 159 -18.37 1.03 11.11
C LYS A 159 -17.89 0.57 9.71
N VAL A 160 -16.67 0.95 9.32
CA VAL A 160 -16.04 0.41 8.11
C VAL A 160 -15.44 -0.91 8.52
N VAL A 161 -16.13 -2.00 8.19
CA VAL A 161 -15.63 -3.36 8.44
C VAL A 161 -14.51 -3.64 7.44
N PHE A 162 -13.29 -3.83 7.94
CA PHE A 162 -12.15 -4.25 7.13
C PHE A 162 -12.25 -5.76 6.84
N ASP A 163 -12.46 -6.12 5.57
CA ASP A 163 -12.54 -7.50 5.08
C ASP A 163 -11.42 -7.76 4.05
N LYS A 164 -10.48 -8.65 4.39
CA LYS A 164 -9.33 -9.04 3.57
C LYS A 164 -9.75 -9.74 2.27
N HIS A 165 -10.84 -10.50 2.28
CA HIS A 165 -11.36 -11.17 1.08
C HIS A 165 -11.97 -10.16 0.12
N ALA A 166 -12.78 -9.23 0.63
CA ALA A 166 -13.36 -8.17 -0.17
C ALA A 166 -12.27 -7.33 -0.86
N LEU A 167 -11.18 -7.04 -0.15
CA LEU A 167 -10.05 -6.27 -0.68
C LEU A 167 -9.34 -7.00 -1.84
N ASN A 168 -9.13 -8.31 -1.71
CA ASN A 168 -8.54 -9.11 -2.79
C ASN A 168 -9.46 -9.19 -4.02
N GLU A 169 -10.78 -9.32 -3.83
CA GLU A 169 -11.74 -9.29 -4.93
C GLU A 169 -11.78 -7.92 -5.62
N TRP A 170 -11.65 -6.82 -4.86
CA TRP A 170 -11.52 -5.47 -5.40
C TRP A 170 -10.30 -5.32 -6.32
N TYR A 171 -9.12 -5.75 -5.89
CA TYR A 171 -7.92 -5.66 -6.72
C TYR A 171 -8.02 -6.50 -8.00
N ARG A 172 -8.65 -7.67 -7.93
CA ARG A 172 -8.93 -8.50 -9.11
C ARG A 172 -9.87 -7.78 -10.08
N ALA A 173 -10.93 -7.15 -9.57
CA ALA A 173 -11.86 -6.38 -10.39
C ALA A 173 -11.18 -5.18 -11.05
N LYS A 174 -10.37 -4.43 -10.29
CA LYS A 174 -9.61 -3.30 -10.81
C LYS A 174 -8.63 -3.71 -11.91
N ARG A 175 -7.86 -4.78 -11.67
CA ARG A 175 -6.94 -5.35 -12.66
C ARG A 175 -7.66 -5.76 -13.94
N TYR A 176 -8.82 -6.41 -13.83
CA TYR A 176 -9.63 -6.77 -15.00
C TYR A 176 -10.03 -5.53 -15.82
N ILE A 177 -10.45 -4.45 -15.17
CA ILE A 177 -10.83 -3.19 -15.83
C ILE A 177 -9.63 -2.56 -16.55
N GLU A 178 -8.45 -2.59 -15.94
CA GLU A 178 -7.21 -2.06 -16.52
C GLU A 178 -6.75 -2.88 -17.74
N GLU A 179 -6.86 -4.21 -17.66
CA GLU A 179 -6.48 -5.13 -18.74
C GLU A 179 -7.51 -5.14 -19.90
N ASN A 180 -8.75 -4.69 -19.67
CA ASN A 180 -9.85 -4.74 -20.66
C ASN A 180 -10.55 -3.38 -20.81
N PRO A 181 -9.84 -2.34 -21.29
CA PRO A 181 -10.35 -0.96 -21.31
C PRO A 181 -11.56 -0.74 -22.25
N ASP A 182 -11.75 -1.62 -23.23
CA ASP A 182 -12.86 -1.68 -24.20
C ASP A 182 -14.13 -2.33 -23.61
N ARG A 183 -13.99 -3.11 -22.53
CA ARG A 183 -15.10 -3.86 -21.91
C ARG A 183 -15.69 -3.15 -20.70
N ILE A 184 -16.00 -1.87 -20.86
CA ILE A 184 -16.49 -1.01 -19.75
C ILE A 184 -17.74 -1.59 -19.08
N ASN A 185 -18.69 -2.11 -19.87
CA ASN A 185 -19.92 -2.73 -19.35
C ASN A 185 -19.65 -3.93 -18.43
N ASN A 186 -18.64 -4.75 -18.76
CA ASN A 186 -18.25 -5.88 -17.93
C ASN A 186 -17.63 -5.39 -16.63
N GLY A 187 -16.74 -4.39 -16.70
CA GLY A 187 -16.13 -3.75 -15.53
C GLY A 187 -17.18 -3.21 -14.56
N ILE A 188 -18.16 -2.44 -15.06
CA ILE A 188 -19.28 -1.91 -14.25
C ILE A 188 -20.07 -3.05 -13.61
N SER A 189 -20.35 -4.14 -14.35
CA SER A 189 -21.09 -5.29 -13.82
C SER A 189 -20.36 -5.99 -12.67
N ILE A 190 -19.04 -6.21 -12.83
CA ILE A 190 -18.19 -6.79 -11.78
C ILE A 190 -18.22 -5.93 -10.52
N LEU A 191 -18.03 -4.62 -10.65
CA LEU A 191 -18.05 -3.70 -9.51
C LEU A 191 -19.42 -3.68 -8.81
N LYS A 192 -20.53 -3.66 -9.56
CA LYS A 192 -21.88 -3.71 -8.99
C LYS A 192 -22.14 -5.01 -8.24
N ASN A 193 -21.66 -6.14 -8.75
CA ASN A 193 -21.80 -7.43 -8.06
C ASN A 193 -20.96 -7.46 -6.78
N LEU A 194 -19.78 -6.84 -6.80
CA LEU A 194 -18.92 -6.72 -5.62
C LEU A 194 -19.58 -5.88 -4.53
N GLN A 195 -20.18 -4.74 -4.88
CA GLN A 195 -20.94 -3.90 -3.94
C GLN A 195 -22.09 -4.66 -3.28
N LYS A 196 -22.86 -5.42 -4.07
CA LYS A 196 -23.96 -6.25 -3.54
C LYS A 196 -23.48 -7.30 -2.55
N ARG A 197 -22.27 -7.84 -2.76
CA ARG A 197 -21.68 -8.87 -1.89
C ARG A 197 -21.12 -8.29 -0.58
N TYR A 198 -20.65 -7.03 -0.61
CA TYR A 198 -19.99 -6.38 0.52
C TYR A 198 -20.61 -5.00 0.87
N PRO A 199 -21.89 -4.97 1.27
CA PRO A 199 -22.56 -3.71 1.63
C PRO A 199 -21.95 -3.10 2.90
N GLY A 200 -21.86 -1.77 2.96
CA GLY A 200 -21.31 -0.99 4.08
C GLY A 200 -19.78 -1.02 4.20
N SER A 201 -19.07 -1.63 3.25
CA SER A 201 -17.61 -1.74 3.26
C SER A 201 -16.93 -0.52 2.65
N ALA A 202 -15.63 -0.31 2.93
CA ALA A 202 -14.84 0.73 2.24
C ALA A 202 -14.82 0.54 0.72
N ILE A 203 -14.92 -0.71 0.26
CA ILE A 203 -14.91 -1.10 -1.14
C ILE A 203 -16.22 -0.70 -1.83
N GLU A 204 -17.33 -0.66 -1.08
CA GLU A 204 -18.60 -0.17 -1.62
C GLU A 204 -18.45 1.28 -2.08
N ALA A 205 -17.96 2.16 -1.21
CA ALA A 205 -17.74 3.58 -1.51
C ALA A 205 -16.72 3.80 -2.63
N GLN A 206 -15.61 3.05 -2.63
CA GLN A 206 -14.62 3.10 -3.72
C GLN A 206 -15.21 2.59 -5.05
N GLY A 207 -16.01 1.53 -4.99
CA GLY A 207 -16.73 0.98 -6.12
C GLY A 207 -17.73 1.97 -6.71
N GLU A 208 -18.46 2.74 -5.90
CA GLU A 208 -19.40 3.75 -6.38
C GLU A 208 -18.67 4.80 -7.22
N LYS A 209 -17.56 5.32 -6.68
CA LYS A 209 -16.73 6.30 -7.38
C LYS A 209 -16.19 5.74 -8.70
N LYS A 210 -15.67 4.51 -8.70
CA LYS A 210 -15.11 3.90 -9.91
C LYS A 210 -16.18 3.55 -10.95
N ILE A 211 -17.36 3.11 -10.52
CA ILE A 211 -18.51 2.89 -11.41
C ILE A 211 -18.92 4.21 -12.06
N ALA A 212 -18.99 5.31 -11.30
CA ALA A 212 -19.32 6.62 -11.86
C ALA A 212 -18.30 7.08 -12.90
N GLU A 213 -17.01 6.90 -12.63
CA GLU A 213 -15.92 7.18 -13.59
C GLU A 213 -16.07 6.36 -14.88
N LEU A 214 -16.32 5.06 -14.77
CA LEU A 214 -16.55 4.19 -15.92
C LEU A 214 -17.81 4.55 -16.71
N MET A 215 -18.88 4.99 -16.02
CA MET A 215 -20.10 5.45 -16.66
C MET A 215 -19.87 6.74 -17.46
N ASP A 216 -19.17 7.72 -16.90
CA ASP A 216 -18.80 8.95 -17.62
C ASP A 216 -17.93 8.64 -18.85
N LYS A 217 -16.93 7.76 -18.70
CA LYS A 217 -16.12 7.30 -19.83
C LYS A 217 -16.96 6.65 -20.92
N ARG A 218 -17.87 5.74 -20.54
CA ARG A 218 -18.80 5.06 -21.45
C ARG A 218 -19.69 6.06 -22.19
N GLU A 219 -20.24 7.06 -21.50
CA GLU A 219 -21.10 8.07 -22.13
C GLU A 219 -20.34 8.89 -23.17
N LYS A 220 -19.09 9.27 -22.89
CA LYS A 220 -18.22 9.96 -23.84
C LYS A 220 -17.90 9.11 -25.06
N GLU A 221 -17.60 7.82 -24.88
CA GLU A 221 -17.34 6.90 -26.00
C GLU A 221 -18.60 6.70 -26.87
N ILE A 222 -19.77 6.54 -26.25
CA ILE A 222 -21.05 6.45 -26.96
C ILE A 222 -21.31 7.74 -27.77
N ALA A 223 -21.13 8.90 -27.15
CA ALA A 223 -21.32 10.19 -27.81
C ALA A 223 -20.37 10.36 -29.01
N TYR A 224 -19.12 9.96 -28.85
CA TYR A 224 -18.13 9.97 -29.94
C TYR A 224 -18.55 9.05 -31.10
N GLU A 225 -18.96 7.80 -30.83
CA GLU A 225 -19.41 6.87 -31.87
C GLU A 225 -20.65 7.40 -32.61
N ILE A 226 -21.60 8.01 -31.88
CA ILE A 226 -22.78 8.63 -32.48
C ILE A 226 -22.38 9.75 -33.43
N GLU A 227 -21.44 10.61 -33.01
CA GLU A 227 -21.03 11.76 -33.80
C GLU A 227 -20.30 11.34 -35.08
N GLN A 228 -19.43 10.33 -34.98
CA GLN A 228 -18.78 9.73 -36.15
C GLN A 228 -19.81 9.15 -37.13
N LEU A 229 -20.81 8.43 -36.62
CA LEU A 229 -21.86 7.87 -37.47
C LEU A 229 -22.70 8.96 -38.14
N LYS A 230 -23.07 10.02 -37.41
CA LYS A 230 -23.80 11.16 -37.99
C LYS A 230 -23.00 11.84 -39.10
N SER A 231 -21.72 12.14 -38.84
CA SER A 231 -20.85 12.78 -39.82
C SER A 231 -20.74 11.96 -41.11
N GLN A 232 -20.56 10.63 -41.00
CA GLN A 232 -20.53 9.74 -42.17
C GLN A 232 -21.85 9.75 -42.94
N VAL A 233 -22.98 9.70 -42.22
CA VAL A 233 -24.32 9.74 -42.83
C VAL A 233 -24.58 11.07 -43.53
N GLU A 234 -24.18 12.19 -42.94
CA GLU A 234 -24.32 13.54 -43.52
C GLU A 234 -23.47 13.69 -44.78
N MET A 235 -22.22 13.21 -44.76
CA MET A 235 -21.35 13.20 -45.95
C MET A 235 -21.95 12.39 -47.10
N LEU A 236 -22.43 11.18 -46.82
CA LEU A 236 -23.07 10.33 -47.84
C LEU A 236 -24.37 10.95 -48.37
N SER A 237 -25.15 11.59 -47.48
CA SER A 237 -26.37 12.29 -47.89
C SER A 237 -26.09 13.49 -48.79
N ALA A 238 -25.01 14.24 -48.51
CA ALA A 238 -24.59 15.38 -49.31
C ALA A 238 -24.14 14.97 -50.73
N ASN A 239 -23.61 13.76 -50.87
CA ASN A 239 -23.25 13.15 -52.15
C ASN A 239 -24.42 12.42 -52.84
N GLU A 240 -25.64 12.51 -52.30
CA GLU A 240 -26.84 11.80 -52.79
C GLU A 240 -26.73 10.26 -52.72
N GLU A 241 -25.77 9.71 -51.97
CA GLU A 241 -25.53 8.27 -51.76
C GLU A 241 -26.45 7.69 -50.66
N TYR A 242 -27.77 7.90 -50.80
CA TYR A 242 -28.73 7.60 -49.73
C TYR A 242 -28.82 6.11 -49.37
N ASP A 243 -28.67 5.20 -50.34
CA ASP A 243 -28.78 3.76 -50.09
C ASP A 243 -27.54 3.20 -49.38
N VAL A 244 -26.36 3.79 -49.64
CA VAL A 244 -25.13 3.51 -48.90
C VAL A 244 -25.27 4.01 -47.46
N ALA A 245 -25.82 5.22 -47.26
CA ALA A 245 -26.07 5.78 -45.93
C ALA A 245 -27.06 4.93 -45.10
N LYS A 246 -28.14 4.43 -45.72
CA LYS A 246 -29.08 3.50 -45.06
C LYS A 246 -28.38 2.19 -44.69
N SER A 247 -27.64 1.60 -45.63
CA SER A 247 -26.91 0.34 -45.41
C SER A 247 -25.91 0.45 -44.26
N LEU A 248 -25.21 1.58 -44.13
CA LEU A 248 -24.30 1.88 -43.02
C LEU A 248 -25.00 1.83 -41.66
N ILE A 249 -26.20 2.40 -41.56
CA ILE A 249 -26.98 2.44 -40.30
C ILE A 249 -27.54 1.05 -39.95
N GLU A 250 -28.10 0.34 -40.93
CA GLU A 250 -28.68 -1.00 -40.74
C GLU A 250 -27.63 -2.01 -40.27
N ASN A 251 -26.48 -2.01 -40.93
CA ASN A 251 -25.41 -2.96 -40.69
C ASN A 251 -24.40 -2.51 -39.62
N TYR A 252 -24.68 -1.42 -38.90
CA TYR A 252 -23.79 -0.93 -37.84
C TYR A 252 -23.51 -1.99 -36.76
N GLN A 253 -22.22 -2.33 -36.58
CA GLN A 253 -21.69 -3.31 -35.62
C GLN A 253 -20.80 -2.69 -34.53
N GLY A 254 -20.97 -1.41 -34.21
CA GLY A 254 -20.17 -0.75 -33.16
C GLY A 254 -20.36 -1.37 -31.77
N VAL A 255 -19.42 -1.12 -30.87
CA VAL A 255 -19.40 -1.68 -29.50
C VAL A 255 -20.68 -1.32 -28.75
N TYR A 256 -21.19 -0.10 -28.97
CA TYR A 256 -22.41 0.41 -28.35
C TYR A 256 -23.66 0.29 -29.22
N ARG A 257 -23.74 -0.75 -30.08
CA ARG A 257 -24.87 -1.00 -31.00
C ARG A 257 -26.25 -0.93 -30.34
N ARG A 258 -26.37 -1.40 -29.10
CA ARG A 258 -27.64 -1.39 -28.35
C ARG A 258 -27.99 0.03 -27.91
N GLU A 259 -27.04 0.75 -27.33
CA GLU A 259 -27.19 2.11 -26.83
C GLU A 259 -27.47 3.11 -27.95
N THR A 260 -26.85 2.94 -29.13
CA THR A 260 -27.05 3.83 -30.28
C THR A 260 -28.33 3.54 -31.07
N ALA A 261 -29.07 2.47 -30.76
CA ALA A 261 -30.19 1.98 -31.57
C ALA A 261 -31.32 3.01 -31.76
N THR A 262 -31.59 3.86 -30.76
CA THR A 262 -32.62 4.91 -30.87
C THR A 262 -32.21 6.00 -31.86
N ILE A 263 -30.96 6.46 -31.77
CA ILE A 263 -30.43 7.50 -32.67
C ILE A 263 -30.29 6.96 -34.09
N ARG A 264 -29.85 5.71 -34.25
CA ARG A 264 -29.79 5.05 -35.57
C ARG A 264 -31.17 4.99 -36.24
N ARG A 265 -32.23 4.69 -35.48
CA ARG A 265 -33.62 4.72 -35.99
C ARG A 265 -34.05 6.14 -36.41
N GLN A 266 -33.67 7.16 -35.65
CA GLN A 266 -33.98 8.56 -35.99
C GLN A 266 -33.24 9.00 -37.26
N LEU A 267 -31.96 8.65 -37.40
CA LEU A 267 -31.17 8.91 -38.60
C LEU A 267 -31.77 8.22 -39.82
N MET A 268 -32.17 6.95 -39.69
CA MET A 268 -32.83 6.18 -40.74
C MET A 268 -34.13 6.83 -41.22
N ALA A 269 -34.98 7.27 -40.28
CA ALA A 269 -36.23 7.96 -40.59
C ALA A 269 -35.98 9.29 -41.32
N ARG A 270 -34.97 10.06 -40.88
CA ARG A 270 -34.58 11.32 -41.53
C ARG A 270 -34.07 11.09 -42.95
N LEU A 271 -33.18 10.13 -43.15
CA LEU A 271 -32.69 9.74 -44.48
C LEU A 271 -33.82 9.32 -45.42
N SER A 272 -34.75 8.50 -44.93
CA SER A 272 -35.90 8.04 -45.72
C SER A 272 -36.78 9.20 -46.17
N LYS A 273 -36.93 10.23 -45.34
CA LYS A 273 -37.68 11.44 -45.71
C LYS A 273 -36.93 12.28 -46.75
N ILE A 274 -35.62 12.48 -46.58
CA ILE A 274 -34.79 13.26 -47.52
C ILE A 274 -34.73 12.58 -48.88
N SER A 275 -34.44 11.28 -48.92
CA SER A 275 -34.38 10.49 -50.16
C SER A 275 -35.70 10.53 -50.94
N LYS A 276 -36.86 10.46 -50.26
CA LYS A 276 -38.18 10.62 -50.92
C LYS A 276 -38.39 12.01 -51.52
N LEU A 277 -37.94 13.07 -50.84
CA LEU A 277 -38.04 14.43 -51.34
C LEU A 277 -37.11 14.67 -52.53
N ALA A 278 -35.88 14.15 -52.48
CA ALA A 278 -34.91 14.25 -53.57
C ALA A 278 -35.46 13.62 -54.88
N ASN A 279 -36.04 12.42 -54.78
CA ASN A 279 -36.65 11.73 -55.94
C ASN A 279 -37.91 12.42 -56.48
N GLN A 280 -38.55 13.31 -55.71
CA GLN A 280 -39.67 14.13 -56.20
C GLN A 280 -39.21 15.38 -56.94
N VAL A 281 -37.99 15.85 -56.68
CA VAL A 281 -37.40 17.06 -57.30
C VAL A 281 -36.59 16.70 -58.56
N ASN A 282 -35.95 15.54 -58.59
CA ASN A 282 -35.25 14.95 -59.75
C ASN A 282 -35.79 13.52 -60.02
N PRO A 283 -36.91 13.36 -60.76
CA PRO A 283 -37.49 12.06 -61.07
C PRO A 283 -36.70 11.25 -62.10
#